data_AF-A0A3M2T6Z8-F1
#
_entry.id   AF-A0A3M2T6Z8-F1
#
_cell.length_a   1.000
_cell.length_b   1.000
_cell.length_c   1.000
_cell.angle_alpha   90.00
_cell.angle_beta   90.00
_cell.angle_gamma   90.00
#
_symmetry.space_group_name_H-M   'P 1'
#
loop_
_entity.id
_entity.type
_entity.pdbx_description
1 polymer ?
#
loop_
_entity_poly.entity_id
_entity_poly.type
_entity_poly.pdbx_seq_one_letter_code
_entity_poly.pdbx_strand_id
1 'polypeptide(L)'
;MHQEVGDPVPPNTDHAVSVSLPTWNANVAYEEGEPWIAKKMKCGYPRFFVHPIAQSLAREIVRRHGNPENETATLFPSAKTASVCYAFIVSKVPADDARKVRVVNLVPSSRTESESSAITSALSCVIYPNEYASLSKQVWQHTGNGISSRRAEFCLVPWRMALLYMKGLLQRRMRHRKGLSKGHGGTGERIR
;
A
#
# COMPACT_ATOMS: atom_id res chain seq x y z
N MET A 1 12.60 2.94 -36.75
CA MET A 1 12.10 1.65 -36.24
C MET A 1 11.14 1.97 -35.11
N HIS A 2 9.85 1.64 -35.24
CA HIS A 2 8.88 1.91 -34.18
C HIS A 2 9.05 0.88 -33.07
N GLN A 3 8.98 1.34 -31.82
CA GLN A 3 9.12 0.48 -30.66
C GLN A 3 7.85 -0.37 -30.48
N GLU A 4 8.00 -1.65 -30.11
CA GLU A 4 6.91 -2.61 -29.98
C GLU A 4 5.83 -2.18 -28.97
N VAL A 5 4.59 -2.61 -29.20
CA VAL A 5 3.46 -2.30 -28.31
C VAL A 5 3.76 -2.80 -26.88
N GLY A 6 3.65 -1.91 -25.90
CA GLY A 6 3.85 -2.23 -24.48
C GLY A 6 5.31 -2.17 -24.00
N ASP A 7 6.25 -1.88 -24.90
CA ASP A 7 7.66 -1.73 -24.52
C ASP A 7 7.92 -0.41 -23.76
N PRO A 8 8.83 -0.42 -22.77
CA PRO A 8 9.20 0.76 -21.98
C PRO A 8 9.67 1.94 -22.82
N VAL A 9 9.20 3.14 -22.53
CA VAL A 9 9.73 4.40 -23.11
C VAL A 9 10.30 5.25 -21.98
N PRO A 10 11.60 5.60 -21.98
CA PRO A 10 12.64 5.16 -22.93
C PRO A 10 12.95 3.65 -22.85
N PRO A 11 13.48 3.05 -23.93
CA PRO A 11 13.89 1.64 -23.93
C PRO A 11 14.96 1.35 -22.86
N ASN A 12 15.02 0.10 -22.41
CA ASN A 12 16.03 -0.41 -21.45
C ASN A 12 16.14 0.40 -20.15
N THR A 13 15.03 0.97 -19.68
CA THR A 13 14.98 1.72 -18.42
C THR A 13 14.21 0.92 -17.37
N ASP A 14 14.90 0.45 -16.33
CA ASP A 14 14.35 -0.42 -15.27
C ASP A 14 13.18 0.20 -14.48
N HIS A 15 13.04 1.51 -14.57
CA HIS A 15 12.01 2.29 -13.86
C HIS A 15 11.14 3.09 -14.81
N ALA A 16 11.03 2.67 -16.07
CA ALA A 16 10.15 3.31 -17.03
C ALA A 16 8.70 3.36 -16.52
N VAL A 17 8.04 4.48 -16.81
CA VAL A 17 6.67 4.76 -16.37
C VAL A 17 5.75 5.07 -17.55
N SER A 18 6.22 4.80 -18.77
CA SER A 18 5.45 4.93 -20.00
C SER A 18 5.82 3.79 -20.93
N VAL A 19 4.92 3.52 -21.86
CA VAL A 19 5.04 2.42 -22.82
C VAL A 19 4.71 2.91 -24.22
N SER A 20 5.21 2.19 -25.23
CA SER A 20 4.90 2.46 -26.62
C SER A 20 3.51 1.93 -26.98
N LEU A 21 2.68 2.82 -27.52
CA LEU A 21 1.39 2.52 -28.15
C LEU A 21 1.40 3.12 -29.57
N PRO A 22 2.14 2.51 -30.51
CA PRO A 22 2.53 3.15 -31.77
C PRO A 22 1.40 3.29 -32.80
N THR A 23 0.24 2.65 -32.58
CA THR A 23 -0.90 2.69 -33.50
C THR A 23 -2.15 3.19 -32.80
N TRP A 24 -3.04 3.85 -33.55
CA TRP A 24 -4.35 4.27 -33.02
C TRP A 24 -5.15 3.07 -32.47
N ASN A 25 -5.12 1.93 -33.18
CA ASN A 25 -5.75 0.69 -32.74
C ASN A 25 -5.25 0.23 -31.36
N ALA A 26 -3.94 0.33 -31.10
CA ALA A 26 -3.39 0.01 -29.78
C ALA A 26 -3.84 0.99 -28.68
N ASN A 27 -4.06 2.26 -29.02
CA ASN A 27 -4.59 3.25 -28.07
C ASN A 27 -6.07 2.95 -27.74
N VAL A 28 -6.90 2.68 -28.75
CA VAL A 28 -8.31 2.30 -28.56
C VAL A 28 -8.40 1.02 -27.70
N ALA A 29 -7.67 -0.02 -28.07
CA ALA A 29 -7.65 -1.28 -27.32
C ALA A 29 -7.19 -1.10 -25.85
N TYR A 30 -6.22 -0.19 -25.60
CA TYR A 30 -5.78 0.16 -24.25
C TYR A 30 -6.89 0.80 -23.42
N GLU A 31 -7.61 1.76 -23.98
CA GLU A 31 -8.73 2.44 -23.31
C GLU A 31 -9.94 1.53 -23.10
N GLU A 32 -10.21 0.62 -24.05
CA GLU A 32 -11.28 -0.38 -23.94
C GLU A 32 -10.90 -1.58 -23.05
N GLY A 33 -9.64 -1.65 -22.60
CA GLY A 33 -9.16 -2.70 -21.69
C GLY A 33 -9.06 -4.08 -22.33
N GLU A 34 -8.78 -4.15 -23.63
CA GLU A 34 -8.72 -5.43 -24.35
C GLU A 34 -7.62 -6.37 -23.78
N PRO A 35 -7.88 -7.67 -23.58
CA PRO A 35 -6.93 -8.56 -22.90
C PRO A 35 -5.54 -8.64 -23.55
N TRP A 36 -5.47 -8.54 -24.89
CA TRP A 36 -4.21 -8.63 -25.63
C TRP A 36 -3.30 -7.42 -25.40
N ILE A 37 -3.85 -6.22 -25.18
CA ILE A 37 -3.05 -5.02 -24.92
C ILE A 37 -2.46 -5.11 -23.52
N ALA A 38 -3.27 -5.49 -22.54
CA ALA A 38 -2.87 -5.61 -21.14
C ALA A 38 -1.74 -6.63 -20.97
N LYS A 39 -1.78 -7.75 -21.71
CA LYS A 39 -0.73 -8.78 -21.70
C LYS A 39 0.60 -8.29 -22.27
N LYS A 40 0.59 -7.29 -23.16
CA LYS A 40 1.82 -6.71 -23.75
C LYS A 40 2.46 -5.63 -22.87
N MET A 41 1.71 -5.01 -21.96
CA MET A 41 2.22 -3.90 -21.14
C MET A 41 3.29 -4.37 -20.16
N LYS A 42 4.55 -3.92 -20.35
CA LYS A 42 5.67 -4.22 -19.44
C LYS A 42 5.70 -3.28 -18.23
N CYS A 43 5.25 -2.05 -18.42
CA CYS A 43 5.08 -1.03 -17.39
C CYS A 43 3.94 -0.10 -17.77
N GLY A 44 3.81 1.04 -17.10
CA GLY A 44 2.82 2.05 -17.45
C GLY A 44 2.83 3.19 -16.46
N TYR A 45 1.93 4.15 -16.71
CA TYR A 45 1.85 5.34 -15.86
C TYR A 45 1.53 4.95 -14.42
N PRO A 46 2.25 5.45 -13.39
CA PRO A 46 2.27 4.82 -12.08
C PRO A 46 0.91 4.78 -11.40
N ARG A 47 -0.03 5.67 -11.74
CA ARG A 47 -1.40 5.64 -11.18
C ARG A 47 -2.24 4.48 -11.74
N PHE A 48 -2.06 4.15 -13.01
CA PHE A 48 -2.84 3.11 -13.70
C PHE A 48 -2.14 1.74 -13.67
N PHE A 49 -0.81 1.72 -13.63
CA PHE A 49 -0.02 0.50 -13.61
C PHE A 49 0.90 0.45 -12.39
N VAL A 50 0.73 -0.54 -11.52
CA VAL A 50 1.66 -0.75 -10.39
C VAL A 50 2.93 -1.36 -10.95
N HIS A 51 4.08 -0.69 -10.82
CA HIS A 51 5.33 -1.14 -11.44
C HIS A 51 5.71 -2.58 -11.02
N PRO A 52 6.26 -3.44 -11.91
CA PRO A 52 6.56 -4.84 -11.59
C PRO A 52 7.46 -5.03 -10.36
N ILE A 53 8.45 -4.15 -10.16
CA ILE A 53 9.30 -4.15 -8.95
C ILE A 53 8.48 -3.96 -7.67
N ALA A 54 7.52 -3.03 -7.66
CA ALA A 54 6.63 -2.82 -6.52
C ALA A 54 5.71 -4.02 -6.29
N GLN A 55 5.22 -4.67 -7.36
CA GLN A 55 4.46 -5.91 -7.25
C GLN A 55 5.31 -7.05 -6.68
N SER A 56 6.56 -7.19 -7.10
CA SER A 56 7.50 -8.20 -6.57
C SER A 56 7.75 -7.99 -5.08
N LEU A 57 7.93 -6.73 -4.65
CA LEU A 57 8.05 -6.40 -3.23
C LEU A 57 6.77 -6.73 -2.45
N ALA A 58 5.60 -6.42 -3.00
CA ALA A 58 4.33 -6.74 -2.35
C ALA A 58 4.14 -8.25 -2.15
N ARG A 59 4.45 -9.06 -3.18
CA ARG A 59 4.43 -10.52 -3.09
C ARG A 59 5.38 -11.03 -2.01
N GLU A 60 6.60 -10.50 -1.95
CA GLU A 60 7.58 -10.93 -0.94
C GLU A 60 7.13 -10.58 0.49
N ILE A 61 6.52 -9.41 0.68
CA ILE A 61 5.93 -8.99 1.96
C ILE A 61 4.81 -9.93 2.38
N VAL A 62 3.89 -10.27 1.47
CA VAL A 62 2.78 -11.19 1.76
C VAL A 62 3.31 -12.58 2.07
N ARG A 63 4.30 -13.08 1.31
CA ARG A 63 4.94 -14.38 1.58
C ARG A 63 5.49 -14.49 3.01
N ARG A 64 5.97 -13.38 3.59
CA ARG A 64 6.55 -13.35 4.94
C ARG A 64 5.57 -13.00 6.06
N HIS A 65 4.56 -12.18 5.76
CA HIS A 65 3.72 -11.54 6.77
C HIS A 65 2.21 -11.76 6.56
N GLY A 66 1.85 -12.60 5.60
CA GLY A 66 0.47 -12.96 5.29
C GLY A 66 0.36 -14.33 4.64
N ASN A 67 -0.75 -14.56 3.96
CA ASN A 67 -1.02 -15.78 3.23
C ASN A 67 -0.98 -15.51 1.71
N PRO A 68 0.02 -16.04 0.98
CA PRO A 68 0.17 -15.78 -0.45
C PRO A 68 -0.94 -16.39 -1.33
N GLU A 69 -1.75 -17.31 -0.81
CA GLU A 69 -2.84 -17.94 -1.57
C GLU A 69 -4.08 -17.06 -1.66
N ASN A 70 -4.35 -16.24 -0.63
CA ASN A 70 -5.60 -15.49 -0.53
C ASN A 70 -5.43 -14.02 -0.15
N GLU A 71 -4.22 -13.56 0.16
CA GLU A 71 -3.94 -12.15 0.48
C GLU A 71 -3.02 -11.51 -0.56
N THR A 72 -3.14 -10.19 -0.66
CA THR A 72 -2.21 -9.33 -1.38
C THR A 72 -1.90 -8.08 -0.56
N ALA A 73 -0.96 -7.27 -1.03
CA ALA A 73 -0.56 -6.05 -0.35
C ALA A 73 -0.45 -4.85 -1.29
N THR A 74 -0.84 -3.69 -0.79
CA THR A 74 -0.51 -2.40 -1.42
C THR A 74 0.48 -1.64 -0.57
N LEU A 75 1.48 -1.04 -1.24
CA LEU A 75 2.65 -0.47 -0.60
C LEU A 75 2.60 1.06 -0.62
N PHE A 76 2.97 1.65 0.52
CA PHE A 76 2.86 3.07 0.79
C PHE A 76 4.14 3.64 1.42
N PRO A 77 4.46 4.91 1.16
CA PRO A 77 5.66 5.56 1.66
C PRO A 77 5.62 5.83 3.17
N SER A 78 4.46 5.74 3.82
CA SER A 78 4.30 6.04 5.24
C SER A 78 3.05 5.40 5.86
N ALA A 79 3.04 5.29 7.19
CA ALA A 79 1.88 4.79 7.93
C ALA A 79 0.64 5.66 7.71
N LYS A 80 0.82 6.98 7.55
CA LYS A 80 -0.27 7.93 7.28
C LYS A 80 -0.98 7.60 5.96
N THR A 81 -0.22 7.37 4.89
CA THR A 81 -0.78 7.06 3.56
C THR A 81 -1.38 5.65 3.52
N ALA A 82 -0.75 4.67 4.18
CA ALA A 82 -1.32 3.34 4.37
C ALA A 82 -2.65 3.37 5.15
N SER A 83 -2.75 4.23 6.18
CA SER A 83 -3.97 4.37 6.98
C SER A 83 -5.16 4.89 6.16
N VAL A 84 -4.93 5.74 5.16
CA VAL A 84 -5.98 6.18 4.22
C VAL A 84 -6.52 4.99 3.43
N CYS A 85 -5.64 4.14 2.90
CA CYS A 85 -6.04 2.94 2.18
C CYS A 85 -6.79 1.95 3.09
N TYR A 86 -6.26 1.68 4.28
CA TYR A 86 -6.91 0.86 5.28
C TYR A 86 -8.33 1.36 5.60
N ALA A 87 -8.47 2.64 5.92
CA ALA A 87 -9.76 3.23 6.27
C ALA A 87 -10.76 3.15 5.11
N PHE A 88 -10.29 3.37 3.88
CA PHE A 88 -11.12 3.24 2.68
C PHE A 88 -11.62 1.81 2.49
N ILE A 89 -10.74 0.81 2.54
CA ILE A 89 -11.14 -0.61 2.40
C ILE A 89 -12.12 -0.98 3.50
N VAL A 90 -11.79 -0.72 4.77
CA VAL A 90 -12.65 -1.05 5.92
C VAL A 90 -14.03 -0.38 5.84
N SER A 91 -14.13 0.82 5.24
CA SER A 91 -15.43 1.49 5.04
C SER A 91 -16.32 0.87 3.96
N LYS A 92 -15.79 -0.05 3.15
CA LYS A 92 -16.46 -0.62 1.96
C LYS A 92 -16.67 -2.13 2.04
N VAL A 93 -16.17 -2.79 3.08
CA VAL A 93 -16.23 -4.25 3.23
C VAL A 93 -17.05 -4.65 4.46
N PRO A 94 -17.59 -5.89 4.52
CA PRO A 94 -18.27 -6.41 5.70
C PRO A 94 -17.40 -6.37 6.97
N ALA A 95 -18.03 -6.30 8.13
CA ALA A 95 -17.32 -6.19 9.41
C ALA A 95 -16.39 -7.38 9.69
N ASP A 96 -16.74 -8.57 9.21
CA ASP A 96 -15.91 -9.78 9.37
C ASP A 96 -14.65 -9.71 8.49
N ASP A 97 -14.76 -9.15 7.29
CA ASP A 97 -13.63 -8.98 6.38
C ASP A 97 -12.75 -7.79 6.75
N ALA A 98 -13.31 -6.75 7.37
CA ALA A 98 -12.56 -5.63 7.89
C ALA A 98 -11.47 -6.06 8.88
N ARG A 99 -11.68 -7.17 9.62
CA ARG A 99 -10.68 -7.74 10.55
C ARG A 99 -9.50 -8.40 9.85
N LYS A 100 -9.67 -8.81 8.58
CA LYS A 100 -8.63 -9.42 7.75
C LYS A 100 -7.70 -8.37 7.14
N VAL A 101 -8.14 -7.10 7.07
CA VAL A 101 -7.32 -5.98 6.60
C VAL A 101 -6.39 -5.51 7.71
N ARG A 102 -5.10 -5.36 7.43
CA ARG A 102 -4.11 -4.88 8.41
C ARG A 102 -3.05 -3.99 7.79
N VAL A 103 -2.57 -3.03 8.56
CA VAL A 103 -1.42 -2.20 8.20
C VAL A 103 -0.18 -2.77 8.87
N VAL A 104 0.89 -2.95 8.09
CA VAL A 104 2.19 -3.41 8.57
C VAL A 104 3.23 -2.33 8.28
N ASN A 105 4.00 -1.95 9.30
CA ASN A 105 5.11 -1.01 9.17
C ASN A 105 6.43 -1.75 9.21
N LEU A 106 7.24 -1.52 8.19
CA LEU A 106 8.49 -2.20 7.93
C LEU A 106 9.59 -1.17 8.07
N VAL A 107 10.40 -1.32 9.11
CA VAL A 107 11.48 -0.38 9.45
C VAL A 107 12.83 -1.07 9.38
N PRO A 108 13.88 -0.40 8.90
CA PRO A 108 15.24 -0.96 8.91
C PRO A 108 15.67 -1.31 10.33
N SER A 109 16.24 -2.50 10.48
CA SER A 109 16.88 -2.96 11.71
C SER A 109 18.14 -2.13 11.93
N SER A 110 18.25 -1.44 13.07
CA SER A 110 19.40 -0.60 13.43
C SER A 110 20.63 -1.40 13.89
N ARG A 111 20.87 -2.59 13.32
CA ARG A 111 21.97 -3.46 13.77
C ARG A 111 23.22 -3.25 12.93
N THR A 112 23.89 -2.13 13.17
CA THR A 112 25.36 -1.97 13.17
C THR A 112 25.68 -0.52 13.56
N GLU A 113 26.03 -0.31 14.83
CA GLU A 113 26.44 0.99 15.41
C GLU A 113 27.83 1.47 14.95
N SER A 114 28.37 1.01 13.82
CA SER A 114 29.74 1.39 13.43
C SER A 114 30.00 1.83 12.00
N GLU A 115 29.05 1.80 11.05
CA GLU A 115 29.36 2.33 9.71
C GLU A 115 28.17 3.07 9.08
N SER A 116 28.38 4.38 8.92
CA SER A 116 27.66 5.30 8.03
C SER A 116 26.21 5.66 8.39
N SER A 117 25.84 6.92 8.13
CA SER A 117 24.47 7.44 8.09
C SER A 117 23.66 6.75 6.98
N ALA A 118 23.46 5.43 7.08
CA ALA A 118 22.80 4.63 6.07
C ALA A 118 21.40 5.18 5.84
N ILE A 119 21.10 5.52 4.58
CA ILE A 119 19.78 6.01 4.17
C ILE A 119 18.76 4.94 4.55
N THR A 120 17.90 5.22 5.53
CA THR A 120 16.84 4.30 5.94
C THR A 120 15.55 4.66 5.22
N SER A 121 14.95 3.69 4.52
CA SER A 121 13.62 3.86 3.92
C SER A 121 12.62 2.97 4.65
N ALA A 122 11.92 3.55 5.62
CA ALA A 122 10.77 2.88 6.22
C ALA A 122 9.69 2.66 5.15
N LEU A 123 8.91 1.59 5.25
CA LEU A 123 7.84 1.27 4.31
C LEU A 123 6.59 0.89 5.10
N SER A 124 5.43 1.24 4.60
CA SER A 124 4.16 0.75 5.15
C SER A 124 3.41 -0.01 4.08
N CYS A 125 2.69 -1.04 4.46
CA CYS A 125 1.84 -1.79 3.55
C CYS A 125 0.48 -2.08 4.19
N VAL A 126 -0.54 -2.21 3.35
CA VAL A 126 -1.85 -2.70 3.75
C VAL A 126 -2.01 -4.08 3.14
N ILE A 127 -2.15 -5.10 3.99
CA ILE A 127 -2.40 -6.50 3.60
C ILE A 127 -3.90 -6.77 3.75
N TYR A 128 -4.50 -7.39 2.73
CA TYR A 128 -5.94 -7.63 2.66
C TYR A 128 -6.26 -8.82 1.73
N PRO A 129 -7.46 -9.43 1.83
CA PRO A 129 -7.90 -10.50 0.92
C PRO A 129 -7.92 -10.08 -0.56
N ASN A 130 -7.55 -10.99 -1.47
CA ASN A 130 -7.38 -10.73 -2.90
C ASN A 130 -8.61 -10.10 -3.58
N GLU A 131 -9.81 -10.46 -3.14
CA GLU A 131 -11.09 -9.92 -3.62
C GLU A 131 -11.20 -8.39 -3.48
N TYR A 132 -10.44 -7.77 -2.56
CA TYR A 132 -10.46 -6.32 -2.32
C TYR A 132 -9.34 -5.55 -3.05
N ALA A 133 -8.61 -6.20 -3.97
CA ALA A 133 -7.57 -5.56 -4.76
C ALA A 133 -8.08 -4.35 -5.57
N SER A 134 -9.31 -4.42 -6.07
CA SER A 134 -9.96 -3.31 -6.80
C SER A 134 -10.15 -2.06 -5.93
N LEU A 135 -10.51 -2.22 -4.65
CA LEU A 135 -10.68 -1.11 -3.70
C LEU A 135 -9.34 -0.45 -3.41
N SER A 136 -8.31 -1.24 -3.13
CA SER A 136 -6.96 -0.69 -2.92
C SER A 136 -6.43 0.01 -4.18
N LYS A 137 -6.73 -0.55 -5.36
CA LYS A 137 -6.35 0.03 -6.66
C LYS A 137 -6.98 1.41 -6.87
N GLN A 138 -8.23 1.63 -6.45
CA GLN A 138 -8.84 2.96 -6.47
C GLN A 138 -8.05 3.96 -5.63
N VAL A 139 -7.67 3.58 -4.40
CA VAL A 139 -6.85 4.45 -3.53
C VAL A 139 -5.51 4.77 -4.20
N TRP A 140 -4.85 3.76 -4.75
CA TRP A 140 -3.59 3.93 -5.47
C TRP A 140 -3.73 4.93 -6.64
N GLN A 141 -4.75 4.74 -7.48
CA GLN A 141 -4.99 5.55 -8.68
C GLN A 141 -5.37 6.99 -8.35
N HIS A 142 -6.27 7.19 -7.39
CA HIS A 142 -6.84 8.51 -7.11
C HIS A 142 -6.00 9.34 -6.14
N THR A 143 -5.32 8.70 -5.19
CA THR A 143 -4.48 9.43 -4.23
C THR A 143 -3.05 9.62 -4.74
N GLY A 144 -2.55 8.73 -5.61
CA GLY A 144 -1.15 8.74 -6.03
C GLY A 144 -0.16 8.45 -4.89
N ASN A 145 -0.63 7.94 -3.74
CA ASN A 145 0.19 7.68 -2.57
C ASN A 145 0.97 6.36 -2.62
N GLY A 146 0.95 5.64 -3.75
CA GLY A 146 1.74 4.42 -3.91
C GLY A 146 3.24 4.66 -3.85
N ILE A 147 4.03 3.62 -3.58
CA ILE A 147 5.50 3.73 -3.68
C ILE A 147 5.97 3.80 -5.14
N SER A 148 7.12 4.44 -5.35
CA SER A 148 7.84 4.42 -6.62
C SER A 148 8.58 3.10 -6.84
N SER A 149 8.90 2.80 -8.11
CA SER A 149 9.74 1.66 -8.50
C SER A 149 11.13 1.71 -7.86
N ARG A 150 11.77 2.89 -7.83
CA ARG A 150 13.07 3.10 -7.16
C ARG A 150 13.03 2.78 -5.67
N ARG A 151 11.98 3.23 -4.96
CA ARG A 151 11.82 2.91 -3.54
C ARG A 151 11.53 1.43 -3.33
N ALA A 152 10.73 0.83 -4.22
CA ALA A 152 10.48 -0.60 -4.18
C ALA A 152 11.78 -1.39 -4.35
N GLU A 153 12.62 -1.04 -5.32
CA GLU A 153 13.93 -1.65 -5.54
C GLU A 153 14.84 -1.48 -4.32
N PHE A 154 14.96 -0.25 -3.82
CA PHE A 154 15.75 0.06 -2.63
C PHE A 154 15.32 -0.78 -1.43
N CYS A 155 14.01 -1.01 -1.25
CA CYS A 155 13.53 -1.88 -0.16
C CYS A 155 13.80 -3.36 -0.48
N LEU A 156 13.57 -3.81 -1.73
CA LEU A 156 13.66 -5.21 -2.16
C LEU A 156 15.07 -5.81 -1.95
N VAL A 157 16.12 -5.01 -2.11
CA VAL A 157 17.51 -5.45 -1.90
C VAL A 157 17.79 -5.84 -0.43
N PRO A 158 17.52 -4.99 0.58
CA PRO A 158 17.53 -5.35 2.01
C PRO A 158 16.60 -6.52 2.39
N TRP A 159 15.48 -6.74 1.71
CA TRP A 159 14.61 -7.90 1.99
C TRP A 159 15.27 -9.23 1.63
N ARG A 160 16.10 -9.25 0.56
CA ARG A 160 16.97 -10.41 0.29
C ARG A 160 18.02 -10.63 1.39
N MET A 161 18.33 -9.58 2.17
CA MET A 161 19.37 -9.56 3.22
C MET A 161 18.84 -9.49 4.67
N ALA A 162 17.55 -9.75 4.90
CA ALA A 162 16.93 -9.92 6.23
C ALA A 162 16.89 -8.67 7.15
N LEU A 163 16.97 -7.44 6.64
CA LEU A 163 17.13 -6.23 7.48
C LEU A 163 15.83 -5.49 7.90
N LEU A 164 14.63 -5.98 7.57
CA LEU A 164 13.38 -5.27 7.89
C LEU A 164 12.53 -6.07 8.89
N TYR A 165 12.13 -5.43 10.00
CA TYR A 165 11.27 -6.02 11.03
C TYR A 165 9.94 -5.26 11.17
N MET A 166 8.90 -5.97 11.61
CA MET A 166 7.56 -5.40 11.83
C MET A 166 7.52 -4.58 13.12
N LYS A 167 7.26 -3.27 13.02
CA LYS A 167 6.81 -2.50 14.19
C LYS A 167 5.28 -2.55 14.28
N GLY A 168 4.77 -3.15 15.35
CA GLY A 168 3.33 -3.26 15.62
C GLY A 168 2.64 -1.90 15.65
N LEU A 169 1.42 -1.84 15.11
CA LEU A 169 0.57 -0.64 15.14
C LEU A 169 -0.35 -0.65 16.36
N LEU A 170 -0.34 0.46 17.09
CA LEU A 170 -1.33 0.84 18.10
C LEU A 170 -2.74 0.75 17.51
N GLN A 171 -3.50 -0.27 17.92
CA GLN A 171 -4.95 -0.16 17.95
C GLN A 171 -5.31 0.94 18.94
N ARG A 172 -5.55 2.17 18.46
CA ARG A 172 -6.20 3.20 19.26
C ARG A 172 -7.63 2.72 19.54
N ARG A 173 -7.80 1.97 20.64
CA ARG A 173 -9.09 1.77 21.29
C ARG A 173 -9.64 3.16 21.57
N MET A 174 -10.68 3.57 20.84
CA MET A 174 -11.52 4.69 21.24
C MET A 174 -12.09 4.35 22.62
N ARG A 175 -11.52 4.94 23.67
CA ARG A 175 -12.12 4.92 25.01
C ARG A 175 -13.45 5.67 24.91
N HIS A 176 -14.55 4.93 24.94
CA HIS A 176 -15.84 5.45 25.30
C HIS A 176 -15.71 6.19 26.64
N ARG A 177 -15.85 7.52 26.63
CA ARG A 177 -16.15 8.29 27.84
C ARG A 177 -17.56 7.90 28.27
N LYS A 178 -17.69 7.02 29.26
CA LYS A 178 -18.95 6.87 30.01
C LYS A 178 -19.20 8.19 30.74
N GLY A 179 -20.43 8.70 30.58
CA GLY A 179 -20.90 9.93 31.18
C GLY A 179 -20.79 9.93 32.70
N LEU A 180 -20.38 11.08 33.23
CA LEU A 180 -20.48 11.38 34.65
C LEU A 180 -21.75 12.23 34.85
N SER A 181 -22.87 11.58 35.13
CA SER A 181 -24.06 12.24 35.64
C SER A 181 -23.82 12.66 37.08
N LYS A 182 -23.57 13.95 37.32
CA LYS A 182 -23.60 14.53 38.67
C LYS A 182 -25.06 14.76 39.06
N GLY A 183 -25.60 13.90 39.91
CA GLY A 183 -26.79 14.21 40.71
C GLY A 183 -26.40 15.20 41.81
N HIS A 184 -26.93 16.42 41.77
CA HIS A 184 -26.92 17.34 42.90
C HIS A 184 -28.16 17.04 43.75
N GLY A 185 -27.97 16.32 44.86
CA GLY A 185 -28.95 16.24 45.94
C GLY A 185 -28.86 17.50 46.79
N GLY A 186 -29.95 18.27 46.84
CA GLY A 186 -30.07 19.45 47.69
C GLY A 186 -30.21 19.05 49.15
N THR A 187 -29.34 19.59 50.00
CA THR A 187 -29.55 19.65 51.44
C THR A 187 -30.10 21.02 51.79
N GLY A 188 -31.41 21.10 51.97
CA GLY A 188 -32.06 22.19 52.67
C GLY A 188 -32.44 21.70 54.05
N GLU A 189 -31.80 22.22 55.10
CA GLU A 189 -32.36 22.15 56.44
C GLU A 189 -32.03 23.44 57.20
N ARG A 190 -33.08 23.99 57.79
CA ARG A 190 -33.22 25.32 58.39
C ARG A 190 -33.58 25.09 59.87
N ILE A 191 -33.00 25.90 60.76
CA ILE A 191 -33.58 26.36 62.05
C ILE A 191 -33.67 25.25 63.13
N ARG A 192 -32.97 25.30 64.26
CA ARG A 192 -32.88 26.34 65.30
C ARG A 192 -31.54 26.29 66.03
#